data_AF-A0A2A2ZLN7-F1
#
_entry.id   AF-A0A2A2ZLN7-F1
#
_cell.length_a   1.000
_cell.length_b   1.000
_cell.length_c   1.000
_cell.angle_alpha   90.00
_cell.angle_beta   90.00
_cell.angle_gamma   90.00
#
_symmetry.space_group_name_H-M   'P 1'
#
loop_
_entity.id
_entity.type
_entity.pdbx_description
1 polymer ?
#
loop_
_entity_poly.entity_id
_entity_poly.type
_entity_poly.pdbx_seq_one_letter_code
_entity_poly.pdbx_strand_id
1 'polypeptide(L)'
;MPSFYVELNFDDGRGQFNDDMLAHLDDVAEALADLTGVDGDVGADVAAGRVDLCITVTADNPPDALLKAFTAARTAIHTAGGHTGTWDGWLENMLEEAQYRSSVTPAAAVDCTA
;
A
#
# COMPACT_ATOMS: atom_id res chain seq x y z
N MET A 1 -9.38 -11.38 -15.88
CA MET A 1 -8.28 -11.66 -14.94
C MET A 1 -8.84 -11.52 -13.52
N PRO A 2 -8.40 -12.34 -12.56
CA PRO A 2 -8.85 -12.23 -11.17
C PRO A 2 -8.44 -10.88 -10.54
N SER A 3 -9.20 -10.47 -9.53
CA SER A 3 -8.91 -9.29 -8.70
C SER A 3 -8.32 -9.72 -7.36
N PHE A 4 -7.29 -9.02 -6.91
CA PHE A 4 -6.59 -9.25 -5.66
C PHE A 4 -6.59 -7.97 -4.83
N TYR A 5 -6.88 -8.13 -3.55
CA TYR A 5 -6.68 -7.12 -2.53
C TYR A 5 -5.29 -7.33 -1.91
N VAL A 6 -4.49 -6.27 -1.88
CA VAL A 6 -3.13 -6.25 -1.37
C VAL A 6 -3.02 -5.17 -0.30
N GLU A 7 -2.58 -5.55 0.88
CA GLU A 7 -2.23 -4.60 1.95
C GLU A 7 -0.72 -4.47 2.02
N LEU A 8 -0.22 -3.24 2.11
CA LEU A 8 1.18 -2.94 2.39
C LEU A 8 1.23 -2.12 3.68
N ASN A 9 1.84 -2.66 4.72
CA ASN A 9 1.85 -2.05 6.05
C ASN A 9 3.24 -1.48 6.35
N PHE A 10 3.28 -0.21 6.76
CA PHE A 10 4.49 0.56 7.04
C PHE A 10 4.44 1.05 8.48
N ASP A 11 5.51 0.80 9.22
CA ASP A 11 5.70 1.33 10.57
C ASP A 11 7.20 1.61 10.70
N ASP A 12 7.54 2.89 10.81
CA ASP A 12 8.92 3.36 10.88
C ASP A 12 9.46 3.42 12.32
N GLY A 13 8.66 2.98 13.30
CA GLY A 13 9.00 2.96 14.72
C GLY A 13 9.17 4.34 15.34
N ARG A 14 8.80 5.43 14.65
CA ARG A 14 8.95 6.80 15.15
C ARG A 14 7.80 7.23 16.06
N GLY A 15 6.76 6.41 16.16
CA GLY A 15 5.59 6.69 16.99
C GLY A 15 4.62 7.64 16.31
N GLN A 16 3.89 8.43 17.11
CA GLN A 16 2.73 9.18 16.65
C GLN A 16 2.98 10.07 15.43
N PHE A 17 2.09 10.00 14.43
CA PHE A 17 2.12 10.91 13.28
C PHE A 17 1.70 12.32 13.66
N ASN A 18 2.39 13.30 13.06
CA ASN A 18 2.03 14.71 13.15
C ASN A 18 1.08 15.12 11.99
N ASP A 19 0.53 16.32 12.08
CA ASP A 19 -0.42 16.84 11.08
C ASP A 19 0.18 16.89 9.67
N ASP A 20 1.48 17.21 9.54
CA ASP A 20 2.17 17.22 8.23
C ASP A 20 2.21 15.82 7.60
N MET A 21 2.44 14.78 8.40
CA MET A 21 2.40 13.39 7.91
C MET A 21 0.98 13.01 7.51
N LEU A 22 -0.03 13.36 8.30
CA LEU A 22 -1.43 13.04 7.97
C LEU A 22 -1.85 13.71 6.67
N ALA A 23 -1.53 14.99 6.48
CA ALA A 23 -1.80 15.70 5.23
C ALA A 23 -1.08 15.04 4.04
N HIS A 24 0.16 14.57 4.24
CA HIS A 24 0.85 13.84 3.19
C HIS A 24 0.19 12.48 2.86
N LEU A 25 -0.35 11.78 3.87
CA LEU A 25 -1.08 10.52 3.65
C LEU A 25 -2.40 10.75 2.89
N ASP A 26 -3.09 11.87 3.15
CA ASP A 26 -4.24 12.28 2.34
C ASP A 26 -3.84 12.51 0.88
N ASP A 27 -2.73 13.21 0.62
CA ASP A 27 -2.21 13.41 -0.75
C ASP A 27 -1.86 12.08 -1.43
N VAL A 28 -1.34 11.10 -0.67
CA VAL A 28 -1.06 9.75 -1.18
C VAL A 28 -2.35 8.99 -1.51
N ALA A 29 -3.40 9.13 -0.70
CA ALA A 29 -4.70 8.51 -0.93
C ALA A 29 -5.34 9.04 -2.22
N GLU A 30 -5.35 10.36 -2.41
CA GLU A 30 -5.83 11.00 -3.64
C GLU A 30 -5.01 10.53 -4.85
N ALA A 31 -3.68 10.47 -4.71
CA ALA A 31 -2.81 9.99 -5.78
C ALA A 31 -3.03 8.51 -6.12
N LEU A 32 -3.38 7.65 -5.14
CA LEU A 32 -3.75 6.26 -5.38
C LEU A 32 -5.09 6.15 -6.11
N ALA A 33 -6.08 6.93 -5.70
CA ALA A 33 -7.42 6.95 -6.29
C ALA A 33 -7.40 7.39 -7.77
N ASP A 34 -6.46 8.25 -8.15
CA ASP A 34 -6.27 8.72 -9.53
C ASP A 34 -5.58 7.70 -10.46
N LEU A 35 -5.04 6.59 -9.92
CA LEU A 35 -4.37 5.58 -10.74
C LEU A 35 -5.37 4.72 -11.52
N THR A 36 -5.22 4.69 -12.84
CA THR A 36 -6.07 3.86 -13.70
C THR A 36 -5.82 2.36 -13.45
N GLY A 37 -6.90 1.61 -13.21
CA GLY A 37 -6.82 0.14 -13.05
C GLY A 37 -6.41 -0.31 -11.65
N VAL A 38 -6.37 0.62 -10.71
CA VAL A 38 -6.14 0.42 -9.28
C VAL A 38 -7.33 1.00 -8.54
N ASP A 39 -7.76 0.33 -7.48
CA ASP A 39 -8.66 0.90 -6.47
C ASP A 39 -7.90 0.88 -5.15
N GLY A 40 -7.49 2.05 -4.66
CA GLY A 40 -6.50 2.18 -3.60
C GLY A 40 -6.93 3.18 -2.53
N ASP A 41 -6.58 2.89 -1.29
CA ASP A 41 -6.86 3.71 -0.12
C ASP A 41 -5.68 3.68 0.88
N VAL A 42 -5.66 4.63 1.81
CA VAL A 42 -4.63 4.78 2.85
C VAL A 42 -5.28 4.81 4.23
N GLY A 43 -5.01 3.77 5.02
CA GLY A 43 -5.30 3.74 6.44
C GLY A 43 -4.12 4.22 7.27
N ALA A 44 -4.38 4.89 8.40
CA ALA A 44 -3.34 5.28 9.34
C ALA A 44 -3.77 5.04 10.79
N ASP A 45 -2.94 4.33 11.54
CA ASP A 45 -2.99 4.30 13.00
C ASP A 45 -2.07 5.39 13.53
N VAL A 46 -2.67 6.56 13.77
CA VAL A 46 -1.97 7.77 14.19
C VAL A 46 -1.21 7.56 15.49
N ALA A 47 -1.78 6.80 16.44
CA ALA A 47 -1.17 6.60 17.75
C ALA A 47 0.04 5.65 17.68
N ALA A 48 -0.05 4.61 16.84
CA ALA A 48 1.02 3.65 16.65
C ALA A 48 2.09 4.12 15.65
N GLY A 49 1.80 5.09 14.79
CA GLY A 49 2.69 5.48 13.70
C GLY A 49 2.72 4.45 12.57
N ARG A 50 1.58 3.79 12.31
CA ARG A 50 1.45 2.77 11.26
C ARG A 50 0.61 3.29 10.10
N VAL A 51 1.05 3.04 8.88
CA VAL A 51 0.29 3.28 7.64
C VAL A 51 -0.02 1.94 7.00
N ASP A 52 -1.24 1.76 6.54
CA ASP A 52 -1.70 0.59 5.81
C ASP A 52 -2.16 1.08 4.41
N LEU A 53 -1.48 0.69 3.33
CA LEU A 53 -1.91 0.98 1.96
C LEU A 53 -2.72 -0.21 1.46
N CYS A 54 -4.00 0.03 1.16
CA CYS A 54 -4.96 -0.99 0.78
C CYS A 54 -5.23 -0.87 -0.72
N ILE A 55 -4.84 -1.87 -1.51
CA ILE A 55 -4.79 -1.76 -2.97
C ILE A 55 -5.46 -2.97 -3.63
N THR A 56 -6.50 -2.73 -4.40
CA THR A 56 -7.14 -3.72 -5.25
C THR A 56 -6.65 -3.60 -6.69
N VAL A 57 -6.14 -4.71 -7.25
CA VAL A 57 -5.61 -4.77 -8.62
C VAL A 57 -6.10 -5.99 -9.36
N THR A 58 -6.22 -5.86 -10.68
CA THR A 58 -6.38 -7.02 -11.57
C THR A 58 -5.02 -7.62 -11.94
N ALA A 59 -4.83 -8.91 -11.67
CA ALA A 59 -3.55 -9.59 -11.86
C ALA A 59 -3.71 -11.05 -12.32
N ASP A 60 -2.63 -11.65 -12.83
CA ASP A 60 -2.65 -13.04 -13.29
C ASP A 60 -2.49 -14.04 -12.12
N ASN A 61 -1.75 -13.64 -11.08
CA ASN A 61 -1.44 -14.46 -9.91
C ASN A 61 -1.04 -13.56 -8.70
N PRO A 62 -0.94 -14.10 -7.47
CA PRO A 62 -0.62 -13.31 -6.28
C PRO A 62 0.73 -12.56 -6.35
N PRO A 63 1.85 -13.14 -6.82
CA PRO A 63 3.09 -12.40 -7.04
C PRO A 63 2.94 -11.19 -7.99
N ASP A 64 2.20 -11.35 -9.10
CA ASP A 64 1.89 -10.26 -10.03
C ASP A 64 1.03 -9.18 -9.35
N ALA A 65 0.06 -9.57 -8.51
CA ALA A 65 -0.73 -8.63 -7.73
C ALA A 65 0.13 -7.79 -6.78
N LEU A 66 1.03 -8.43 -6.04
CA LEU A 66 1.95 -7.76 -5.12
C LEU A 66 2.88 -6.79 -5.86
N LEU A 67 3.44 -7.19 -7.00
CA LEU A 67 4.27 -6.30 -7.84
C LEU A 67 3.48 -5.07 -8.31
N LYS A 68 2.24 -5.26 -8.80
CA LYS A 68 1.39 -4.16 -9.27
C LYS A 68 1.01 -3.22 -8.13
N ALA A 69 0.59 -3.75 -6.99
CA ALA A 69 0.25 -2.96 -5.81
C ALA A 69 1.47 -2.18 -5.29
N PHE A 70 2.64 -2.82 -5.19
CA PHE A 70 3.88 -2.15 -4.77
C PHE A 70 4.28 -1.04 -5.73
N THR A 71 4.12 -1.25 -7.04
CA THR A 71 4.38 -0.22 -8.05
C THR A 71 3.40 0.95 -7.91
N ALA A 72 2.11 0.66 -7.74
CA ALA A 72 1.07 1.68 -7.53
C ALA A 72 1.36 2.52 -6.29
N ALA A 73 1.70 1.88 -5.17
CA ALA A 73 2.09 2.56 -3.93
C ALA A 73 3.28 3.51 -4.16
N ARG A 74 4.35 3.05 -4.82
CA ARG A 74 5.52 3.90 -5.13
C ARG A 74 5.13 5.07 -6.02
N THR A 75 4.31 4.84 -7.04
CA THR A 75 3.83 5.90 -7.93
C THR A 75 3.04 6.94 -7.16
N ALA A 76 2.07 6.53 -6.33
CA ALA A 76 1.26 7.46 -5.55
C ALA A 76 2.09 8.28 -4.56
N ILE A 77 3.02 7.63 -3.83
CA ILE A 77 3.96 8.31 -2.92
C ILE A 77 4.77 9.36 -3.67
N HIS A 78 5.30 9.03 -4.85
CA HIS A 78 6.06 10.00 -5.65
C HIS A 78 5.20 11.14 -6.20
N THR A 79 3.98 10.86 -6.63
CA THR A 79 3.01 11.87 -7.09
C THR A 79 2.67 12.85 -5.97
N ALA A 80 2.52 12.37 -4.74
CA ALA A 80 2.33 13.19 -3.54
C ALA A 80 3.61 13.92 -3.06
N GLY A 81 4.72 13.82 -3.78
CA GLY A 81 6.00 14.46 -3.43
C GLY A 81 6.87 13.66 -2.44
N GLY A 82 6.43 12.48 -2.05
CA GLY A 82 7.14 11.53 -1.19
C GLY A 82 8.26 10.76 -1.92
N HIS A 83 9.06 10.03 -1.15
CA HIS A 83 10.29 9.40 -1.62
C HIS A 83 10.36 7.94 -1.13
N THR A 84 10.68 7.00 -2.03
CA THR A 84 10.79 5.56 -1.71
C THR A 84 12.21 5.03 -1.90
N GLY A 85 13.23 5.86 -1.63
CA GLY A 85 14.64 5.51 -1.89
C GLY A 85 15.18 4.39 -1.01
N THR A 86 14.55 4.10 0.13
CA THR A 86 14.93 3.00 1.03
C THR A 86 14.19 1.69 0.74
N TRP A 87 13.38 1.66 -0.32
CA TRP A 87 12.51 0.52 -0.64
C TRP A 87 13.17 -0.50 -1.57
N ASP A 88 14.45 -0.32 -1.88
CA ASP A 88 15.22 -1.27 -2.67
C ASP A 88 15.30 -2.61 -1.93
N GLY A 89 15.03 -3.71 -2.64
CA GLY A 89 14.95 -5.06 -2.07
C GLY A 89 13.66 -5.38 -1.30
N TRP A 90 12.77 -4.42 -1.06
CA TRP A 90 11.52 -4.69 -0.32
C TRP A 90 10.61 -5.66 -1.09
N LEU A 91 10.47 -5.47 -2.39
CA LEU A 91 9.64 -6.34 -3.22
C LEU A 91 10.15 -7.79 -3.20
N GLU A 92 11.46 -7.98 -3.31
CA GLU A 92 12.10 -9.30 -3.24
C GLU A 92 11.82 -9.94 -1.87
N ASN A 93 12.02 -9.19 -0.78
CA ASN A 93 11.73 -9.67 0.58
C ASN A 93 10.25 -10.02 0.79
N MET A 94 9.31 -9.21 0.26
CA MET A 94 7.87 -9.50 0.37
C MET A 94 7.48 -10.76 -0.40
N LEU A 95 8.09 -10.99 -1.56
CA LEU A 95 7.86 -12.18 -2.39
C LEU A 95 8.48 -13.45 -1.77
N GLU A 96 9.63 -13.34 -1.12
CA GLU A 96 10.36 -14.47 -0.55
C GLU A 96 9.90 -14.86 0.86
N GLU A 97 9.59 -13.87 1.72
CA GLU A 97 9.32 -14.15 3.14
C GLU A 97 7.84 -14.34 3.46
N ALA A 98 6.88 -13.99 2.59
CA ALA A 98 5.42 -14.10 2.79
C ALA A 98 4.84 -13.57 4.14
N GLN A 99 5.70 -13.00 4.99
CA GLN A 99 5.43 -12.54 6.36
C GLN A 99 5.82 -11.08 6.55
N TYR A 100 6.41 -10.43 5.54
CA TYR A 100 6.76 -9.02 5.65
C TYR A 100 5.56 -8.15 5.34
N ARG A 101 4.82 -7.79 6.41
CA ARG A 101 3.91 -6.62 6.49
C ARG A 101 3.06 -6.39 5.23
N SER A 102 2.63 -7.46 4.59
CA SER A 102 1.77 -7.41 3.42
C SER A 102 0.89 -8.64 3.38
N SER A 103 -0.35 -8.45 2.94
CA SER A 103 -1.31 -9.53 2.77
C SER A 103 -1.77 -9.51 1.31
N VAL A 104 -2.00 -10.68 0.71
CA VAL A 104 -2.59 -10.79 -0.63
C VAL A 104 -3.76 -11.75 -0.54
N THR A 105 -4.96 -11.23 -0.75
CA THR A 105 -6.21 -11.97 -0.62
C THR A 105 -7.05 -11.80 -1.89
N PRO A 106 -7.74 -12.83 -2.40
CA PRO A 106 -8.70 -12.63 -3.47
C PRO A 106 -9.75 -11.59 -3.05
N ALA A 107 -10.00 -10.58 -3.88
CA ALA A 107 -10.86 -9.44 -3.50
C ALA A 107 -12.30 -9.87 -3.13
N ALA A 108 -12.78 -10.98 -3.71
CA ALA A 108 -14.09 -11.55 -3.40
C ALA A 108 -14.23 -12.10 -1.96
N ALA A 109 -13.15 -12.16 -1.19
CA ALA A 109 -13.12 -12.68 0.18
C ALA A 109 -12.96 -11.60 1.26
N VAL A 110 -12.93 -10.31 0.87
CA VAL A 110 -12.72 -9.18 1.80
C VAL A 110 -13.94 -8.27 1.77
N ASP A 111 -14.51 -7.99 2.94
CA ASP A 111 -15.59 -7.02 3.14
C ASP A 111 -14.97 -5.79 3.81
N CYS A 112 -14.81 -4.70 3.05
CA CYS A 112 -14.21 -3.46 3.55
C CYS A 112 -15.27 -2.64 4.30
N THR A 113 -15.41 -2.88 5.61
CA THR A 113 -16.13 -1.95 6.48
C THR A 113 -15.25 -1.55 7.66
N ALA A 114 -14.71 -0.32 7.54
CA ALA A 114 -14.30 0.68 8.53
C ALA A 114 -13.62 0.24 9.83
#